data_AF-A0A8T4YNA6-F1
#
_entry.id   AF-A0A8T4YNA6-F1
#
_cell.length_a   1.000
_cell.length_b   1.000
_cell.length_c   1.000
_cell.angle_alpha   90.00
_cell.angle_beta   90.00
_cell.angle_gamma   90.00
#
_symmetry.space_group_name_H-M   'P 1'
#
loop_
_entity.id
_entity.type
_entity.pdbx_description
1 polymer ?
#
loop_
_entity_poly.entity_id
_entity_poly.type
_entity_poly.pdbx_seq_one_letter_code
_entity_poly.pdbx_strand_id
1 'polypeptide(L)'
;YYYTPIAPVKFQCKVKDDSEAMFRPAIYKIEEYTSLNQNSRFPKEIIPSAVVSMIGCYRNIARNGQKIEVSGVLERVEKVDGSETFYQVVIGTARSEEEYIWPL
;
A
#
# COMPACT_ATOMS: atom_id res chain seq x y z
N TYR A 1 11.52 -11.86 5.83
CA TYR A 1 10.07 -11.71 6.01
C TYR A 1 9.37 -12.74 5.13
N TYR A 2 8.21 -13.23 5.55
CA TYR A 2 7.26 -13.96 4.71
C TYR A 2 6.19 -12.99 4.21
N TYR A 3 5.81 -13.15 2.95
CA TYR A 3 4.89 -12.25 2.25
C TYR A 3 3.71 -13.07 1.74
N THR A 4 2.51 -12.78 2.24
CA THR A 4 1.29 -13.52 1.89
C THR A 4 0.26 -12.57 1.27
N PRO A 5 -0.07 -12.73 -0.02
CA PRO A 5 -1.10 -11.93 -0.67
C PRO A 5 -2.49 -12.32 -0.15
N ILE A 6 -3.32 -11.33 0.19
CA ILE A 6 -4.65 -11.53 0.80
C ILE A 6 -5.76 -11.27 -0.21
N ALA A 7 -5.86 -10.04 -0.72
CA ALA A 7 -6.97 -9.61 -1.57
C ALA A 7 -6.64 -8.34 -2.37
N PRO A 8 -7.27 -8.13 -3.54
CA PRO A 8 -7.23 -6.83 -4.20
C PRO A 8 -7.99 -5.77 -3.39
N VAL A 9 -7.49 -4.54 -3.38
CA VAL A 9 -8.02 -3.42 -2.58
C VAL A 9 -8.05 -2.13 -3.37
N LYS A 10 -8.99 -1.25 -3.03
CA LYS A 10 -9.12 0.12 -3.55
C LYS A 10 -9.53 1.08 -2.43
N PHE A 11 -8.74 2.11 -2.19
CA PHE A 11 -8.91 3.02 -1.06
C PHE A 11 -8.25 4.39 -1.31
N GLN A 12 -8.58 5.36 -0.47
CA GLN A 12 -7.88 6.63 -0.34
C GLN A 12 -7.14 6.70 0.98
N CYS A 13 -6.02 7.41 1.01
CA CYS A 13 -5.24 7.64 2.22
C CYS A 13 -4.42 8.93 2.10
N LYS A 14 -3.77 9.31 3.19
CA LYS A 14 -2.81 10.41 3.23
C LYS A 14 -1.40 9.84 3.38
N VAL A 15 -0.45 10.36 2.62
CA VAL A 15 0.97 10.01 2.76
C VAL A 15 1.50 10.61 4.05
N LYS A 16 2.01 9.75 4.93
CA LYS A 16 2.63 10.12 6.20
C LYS A 16 4.14 10.31 6.08
N ASP A 17 4.79 9.57 5.18
CA ASP A 17 6.23 9.57 4.97
C ASP A 17 6.55 9.13 3.53
N ASP A 18 7.27 9.97 2.79
CA ASP A 18 7.75 9.73 1.42
C ASP A 18 9.29 9.62 1.33
N SER A 19 9.99 9.45 2.46
CA SER A 19 11.46 9.34 2.49
C SER A 19 12.02 8.20 1.64
N GLU A 20 11.24 7.14 1.43
CA GLU A 20 11.60 5.97 0.64
C GLU A 20 10.93 5.94 -0.75
N ALA A 21 10.17 6.97 -1.12
CA ALA A 21 9.38 7.03 -2.36
C ALA A 21 10.24 7.11 -3.64
N MET A 22 11.51 7.51 -3.53
CA MET A 22 12.42 7.61 -4.66
C MET A 22 13.14 6.31 -5.02
N PHE A 23 13.19 5.35 -4.09
CA PHE A 23 13.92 4.10 -4.28
C PHE A 23 13.09 3.05 -5.03
N ARG A 24 13.68 1.87 -5.24
CA ARG A 24 12.97 0.70 -5.76
C ARG A 24 13.06 -0.41 -4.71
N PRO A 25 11.92 -0.90 -4.17
CA PRO A 25 10.56 -0.39 -4.40
C PRO A 25 10.38 1.05 -3.90
N ALA A 26 9.41 1.76 -4.48
CA ALA A 26 8.92 3.02 -3.93
C ALA A 26 8.02 2.69 -2.72
N ILE A 27 8.32 3.27 -1.55
CA ILE A 27 7.55 3.02 -0.33
C ILE A 27 6.97 4.35 0.17
N TYR A 28 5.65 4.35 0.37
CA TYR A 28 4.91 5.44 1.01
C TYR A 28 4.30 4.90 2.31
N LYS A 29 4.67 5.46 3.47
CA LYS A 29 3.90 5.18 4.70
C LYS A 29 2.61 5.98 4.65
N ILE A 30 1.51 5.40 5.09
CA ILE A 30 0.18 5.98 4.93
C ILE A 30 -0.58 6.07 6.24
N GLU A 31 -1.57 6.97 6.27
CA GLU A 31 -2.56 7.11 7.33
C GLU A 31 -3.92 7.55 6.76
N GLU A 32 -4.94 7.70 7.60
CA GLU A 32 -6.30 8.11 7.18
C GLU A 32 -6.92 7.20 6.11
N TYR A 33 -6.77 5.88 6.27
CA TYR A 33 -7.33 4.88 5.37
C TYR A 33 -8.85 5.02 5.21
N THR A 34 -9.31 5.16 3.97
CA THR A 34 -10.73 5.24 3.60
C THR A 34 -11.03 4.29 2.44
N SER A 35 -11.75 3.20 2.71
CA SER A 35 -12.12 2.21 1.69
C SER A 35 -13.02 2.82 0.61
N LEU A 36 -12.76 2.54 -0.67
CA LEU A 36 -13.61 2.97 -1.79
C LEU A 36 -14.60 1.89 -2.27
N ASN A 37 -14.46 0.65 -1.81
CA ASN A 37 -15.42 -0.43 -2.09
C ASN A 37 -15.60 -1.35 -0.87
N GLN A 38 -16.61 -2.21 -0.92
CA GLN A 38 -16.92 -3.13 0.20
C GLN A 38 -15.79 -4.15 0.45
N ASN A 39 -15.12 -4.61 -0.60
CA ASN A 39 -14.03 -5.58 -0.52
C ASN A 39 -12.77 -5.02 0.17
N SER A 40 -12.68 -3.70 0.30
CA SER A 40 -11.58 -2.99 0.97
C SER A 40 -11.98 -2.52 2.37
N ARG A 41 -13.11 -2.97 2.91
CA ARG A 41 -13.49 -2.68 4.29
C ARG A 41 -12.86 -3.71 5.21
N PHE A 42 -11.94 -3.23 6.03
CA PHE A 42 -11.15 -4.08 6.90
C PHE A 42 -11.24 -3.63 8.37
N PRO A 43 -11.13 -4.56 9.32
CA PRO A 43 -10.94 -4.22 10.72
C PRO A 43 -9.57 -3.53 10.91
N LYS A 44 -9.43 -2.75 11.99
CA LYS A 44 -8.28 -1.85 12.20
C LYS A 44 -6.94 -2.58 12.21
N GLU A 45 -6.94 -3.84 12.64
CA GLU A 45 -5.77 -4.70 12.81
C GLU A 45 -5.13 -5.11 11.49
N ILE A 46 -5.87 -5.01 10.37
CA ILE A 46 -5.37 -5.38 9.04
C ILE A 46 -5.33 -4.19 8.06
N ILE A 47 -5.55 -2.97 8.57
CA ILE A 47 -5.36 -1.76 7.76
C ILE A 47 -3.88 -1.67 7.37
N PRO A 48 -3.57 -1.47 6.08
CA PRO A 48 -2.19 -1.37 5.62
C PRO A 48 -1.51 -0.11 6.15
N SER A 49 -0.24 -0.23 6.53
CA SER A 49 0.58 0.89 7.00
C SER A 49 1.44 1.52 5.89
N ALA A 50 1.57 0.82 4.75
CA ALA A 50 2.39 1.27 3.64
C ALA A 50 1.81 0.87 2.28
N VAL A 51 2.17 1.66 1.26
CA VAL A 51 1.98 1.36 -0.17
C VAL A 51 3.36 1.17 -0.78
N VAL A 52 3.54 0.05 -1.48
CA VAL A 52 4.82 -0.40 -2.03
C VAL A 52 4.66 -0.61 -3.53
N SER A 53 5.53 -0.01 -4.34
CA SER A 53 5.50 -0.21 -5.78
C SER A 53 6.85 -0.60 -6.37
N MET A 54 6.84 -1.65 -7.19
CA MET A 54 7.98 -2.04 -8.02
C MET A 54 7.98 -1.35 -9.39
N ILE A 55 6.91 -0.61 -9.72
CA ILE A 55 6.74 0.08 -11.01
C ILE A 55 7.40 1.45 -10.93
N GLY A 56 8.36 1.68 -11.84
CA GLY A 56 9.19 2.88 -11.82
C GLY A 56 8.45 4.20 -11.98
N CYS A 57 7.26 4.21 -12.60
CA CYS A 57 6.44 5.41 -12.80
C CYS A 57 5.76 5.91 -11.53
N TYR A 58 5.66 5.09 -10.48
CA TYR A 58 5.10 5.49 -9.18
C TYR A 58 6.15 5.96 -8.17
N ARG A 59 7.40 6.19 -8.60
CA ARG A 59 8.43 6.81 -7.75
C ARG A 59 8.21 8.32 -7.64
N ASN A 60 8.32 8.87 -6.42
CA ASN A 60 8.19 10.31 -6.12
C ASN A 60 6.91 10.99 -6.64
N ILE A 61 5.82 10.26 -6.88
CA ILE A 61 4.59 10.85 -7.44
C ILE A 61 3.74 11.58 -6.40
N ALA A 62 3.93 11.29 -5.12
CA ALA A 62 3.20 11.90 -4.01
C ALA A 62 4.18 12.30 -2.89
N ARG A 63 3.80 13.30 -2.09
CA ARG A 63 4.61 13.85 -1.00
C ARG A 63 3.94 13.68 0.35
N ASN A 64 4.73 13.75 1.43
CA ASN A 64 4.19 13.83 2.78
C ASN A 64 3.07 14.89 2.89
N GLY A 65 1.96 14.48 3.50
CA GLY A 65 0.75 15.29 3.67
C GLY A 65 -0.24 15.21 2.50
N GLN A 66 0.16 14.67 1.34
CA GLN A 66 -0.70 14.58 0.16
C GLN A 66 -1.67 13.39 0.26
N LYS A 67 -2.87 13.55 -0.30
CA LYS A 67 -3.81 12.45 -0.47
C LYS A 67 -3.54 11.68 -1.74
N ILE A 68 -3.71 10.36 -1.68
CA ILE A 68 -3.60 9.46 -2.83
C ILE A 68 -4.78 8.51 -2.86
N GLU A 69 -5.20 8.14 -4.06
CA GLU A 69 -6.02 6.97 -4.33
C GLU A 69 -5.13 5.81 -4.75
N VAL A 70 -5.41 4.62 -4.23
CA VAL A 70 -4.59 3.42 -4.42
C VAL A 70 -5.49 2.26 -4.82
N SER A 71 -5.08 1.52 -5.84
CA SER A 71 -5.62 0.22 -6.23
C SER A 71 -4.49 -0.80 -6.33
N GLY A 72 -4.55 -1.89 -5.58
CA GLY A 72 -3.43 -2.83 -5.46
C GLY A 72 -3.81 -4.13 -4.76
N VAL A 73 -2.82 -4.88 -4.29
CA VAL A 73 -3.04 -6.12 -3.53
C VAL A 73 -2.59 -5.93 -2.08
N LEU A 74 -3.50 -6.17 -1.14
CA LEU A 74 -3.18 -6.26 0.28
C LEU A 74 -2.31 -7.49 0.53
N GLU A 75 -1.22 -7.29 1.25
CA GLU A 75 -0.23 -8.29 1.58
C GLU A 75 0.04 -8.27 3.07
N ARG A 76 0.04 -9.45 3.69
CA ARG A 76 0.49 -9.67 5.06
C ARG A 76 1.99 -9.91 5.04
N VAL A 77 2.72 -9.16 5.85
CA VAL A 77 4.16 -9.24 5.98
C VAL A 77 4.49 -9.71 7.40
N GLU A 78 5.18 -10.83 7.49
CA GLU A 78 5.54 -11.46 8.76
C GLU A 78 7.06 -11.55 8.89
N LYS A 79 7.61 -11.21 10.05
CA LYS A 79 9.01 -11.57 10.35
C LYS A 79 9.15 -13.08 10.43
N VAL A 80 10.34 -13.58 10.06
CA VAL A 80 10.63 -15.02 10.03
C VAL A 80 10.55 -15.64 11.42
N ASP A 81 10.87 -14.85 12.46
CA ASP A 81 10.79 -15.25 13.87
C ASP A 81 9.39 -15.07 14.49
N GLY A 82 8.40 -14.60 13.71
CA GLY A 82 7.03 -14.37 14.16
C GLY A 82 6.83 -13.18 15.11
N SER A 83 7.88 -12.40 15.41
CA SER A 83 7.80 -11.29 16.38
C SER A 83 6.98 -10.09 15.90
N GLU A 84 6.76 -9.99 14.58
CA GLU A 84 6.13 -8.83 13.96
C GLU A 84 5.28 -9.27 12.77
N THR A 85 4.06 -8.75 12.70
CA THR A 85 3.15 -8.86 11.57
C THR A 85 2.60 -7.49 11.25
N PHE A 86 2.65 -7.08 9.99
CA PHE A 86 2.01 -5.87 9.50
C PHE A 86 1.43 -6.10 8.10
N TYR A 87 0.71 -5.10 7.60
CA TYR A 87 0.05 -5.17 6.30
C TYR A 87 0.52 -4.02 5.41
N GLN A 88 0.70 -4.32 4.13
CA GLN A 88 1.04 -3.35 3.10
C GLN A 88 0.21 -3.58 1.86
N VAL A 89 0.15 -2.59 0.98
CA VAL A 89 -0.45 -2.74 -0.35
C VAL A 89 0.63 -2.69 -1.40
N VAL A 90 0.68 -3.71 -2.25
CA VAL A 90 1.67 -3.83 -3.33
C VAL A 90 1.03 -3.44 -4.67
N ILE A 91 1.77 -2.66 -5.45
CA ILE A 91 1.40 -2.16 -6.78
C ILE A 91 2.40 -2.71 -7.81
N GLY A 92 1.88 -3.30 -8.88
CA GLY A 92 2.60 -4.05 -9.89
C GLY A 92 2.68 -5.55 -9.63
N THR A 93 1.66 -6.15 -9.04
CA THR A 93 1.60 -7.61 -8.81
C THR A 93 1.09 -8.41 -10.01
N ALA A 94 0.48 -7.73 -11.00
CA ALA A 94 -0.20 -8.32 -12.15
C ALA A 94 -1.35 -9.27 -11.77
N ARG A 95 -1.93 -9.11 -10.57
CA ARG A 95 -3.05 -9.92 -10.07
C ARG A 95 -4.40 -9.20 -10.16
N SER A 96 -4.39 -7.90 -10.40
CA SER A 96 -5.57 -7.08 -10.69
C SER A 96 -5.40 -6.39 -12.04
N GLU A 97 -6.51 -6.18 -12.76
CA GLU A 97 -6.51 -5.52 -14.07
C GLU A 97 -6.10 -4.05 -13.98
N GLU A 98 -6.38 -3.39 -12.85
CA GLU A 98 -6.08 -1.97 -12.62
C GLU A 98 -5.38 -1.77 -11.27
N GLU A 99 -4.04 -1.74 -11.28
CA GLU A 99 -3.22 -1.38 -10.12
C GLU A 99 -2.58 -0.01 -10.35
N TYR A 100 -2.75 0.91 -9.40
CA TYR A 100 -2.27 2.28 -9.53
C TYR A 100 -2.11 3.01 -8.21
N ILE A 101 -1.37 4.12 -8.28
CA ILE A 101 -1.33 5.17 -7.27
C ILE A 101 -1.61 6.49 -8.00
N TRP A 102 -2.63 7.22 -7.57
CA TRP A 102 -3.02 8.52 -8.12
C TRP A 102 -2.99 9.59 -7.04
N PRO A 103 -2.16 10.63 -7.19
CA PRO A 103 -2.23 11.81 -6.34
C PRO A 103 -3.56 12.54 -6.54
N LEU A 104 -4.16 12.99 -5.43
CA LEU A 104 -5.42 13.76 -5.39
C LEU A 104 -5.16 15.25 -5.13
#